data_AF-A0A844EH88-F1
#
_entry.id   AF-A0A844EH88-F1
#
_cell.length_a   1.000
_cell.length_b   1.000
_cell.length_c   1.000
_cell.angle_alpha   90.00
_cell.angle_beta   90.00
_cell.angle_gamma   90.00
#
_symmetry.space_group_name_H-M   'P 1'
#
loop_
_entity.id
_entity.type
_entity.pdbx_description
1 polymer ?
#
loop_
_entity_poly.entity_id
_entity_poly.type
_entity_poly.pdbx_seq_one_letter_code
_entity_poly.pdbx_strand_id
1 'polypeptide(L)'
;DSAVAQYKMFVKICKQENVRLKAYSIANTNDLTQVAEQAVRSVDAIYVPTDNTIAGAMQTLVGAANNAKVPVFPAVDTMVKQGGVATYGIDQYKLGVATGKMSGQILKGKKKPATTPIKFFRYGKLIINEKQAHKLGIKVPAALLKKAQEKGELIK
;
A
#
# COMPACT_ATOMS: atom_id res chain seq x y z
N ASP A 1 10.97 -5.08 -1.60
CA ASP A 1 11.10 -4.38 -0.30
C ASP A 1 10.41 -5.18 0.79
N SER A 2 11.00 -5.22 1.99
CA SER A 2 10.33 -5.81 3.17
C SER A 2 9.55 -4.73 3.92
N ALA A 3 8.53 -5.14 4.67
CA ALA A 3 7.76 -4.26 5.53
C ALA A 3 8.66 -3.47 6.51
N VAL A 4 9.72 -4.09 7.03
CA VAL A 4 10.69 -3.45 7.94
C VAL A 4 11.49 -2.34 7.25
N ALA A 5 11.92 -2.55 5.99
CA ALA A 5 12.65 -1.54 5.24
C ALA A 5 11.75 -0.33 4.95
N GLN A 6 10.49 -0.57 4.56
CA GLN A 6 9.50 0.48 4.31
C GLN A 6 9.12 1.22 5.60
N TYR A 7 8.99 0.53 6.73
CA TYR A 7 8.78 1.15 8.03
C TYR A 7 9.89 2.16 8.35
N LYS A 8 11.17 1.76 8.19
CA LYS A 8 12.31 2.67 8.43
C LYS A 8 12.27 3.91 7.53
N MET A 9 11.83 3.75 6.27
CA MET A 9 11.64 4.87 5.36
C MET A 9 10.48 5.77 5.79
N PHE A 10 9.35 5.16 6.17
CA PHE A 10 8.16 5.88 6.62
C PHE A 10 8.43 6.68 7.91
N VAL A 11 9.17 6.13 8.86
CA VAL A 11 9.62 6.85 10.07
C VAL A 11 10.37 8.13 9.71
N LYS A 12 11.27 8.08 8.71
CA LYS A 12 12.01 9.27 8.26
C LYS A 12 11.08 10.30 7.63
N ILE A 13 10.13 9.86 6.79
CA ILE A 13 9.15 10.74 6.15
C ILE A 13 8.24 11.39 7.19
N CYS A 14 7.70 10.64 8.15
CA CYS A 14 6.86 11.19 9.21
C CYS A 14 7.60 12.28 10.02
N LYS A 15 8.89 12.10 10.30
CA LYS A 15 9.71 13.13 10.95
C LYS A 15 9.88 14.39 10.09
N GLN A 16 10.08 14.23 8.78
CA GLN A 16 10.23 15.35 7.84
C GLN A 16 8.93 16.14 7.66
N GLU A 17 7.80 15.43 7.60
CA GLU A 17 6.46 15.99 7.38
C GLU A 17 5.76 16.39 8.68
N ASN A 18 6.45 16.30 9.83
CA ASN A 18 5.89 16.59 11.16
C ASN A 18 4.61 15.78 11.50
N VAL A 19 4.54 14.53 11.04
CA VAL A 19 3.45 13.59 11.34
C VAL A 19 3.84 12.74 12.57
N ARG A 20 2.97 12.71 13.58
CA ARG A 20 3.14 11.83 14.74
C ARG A 20 2.93 10.38 14.33
N LEU A 21 3.94 9.53 14.55
CA LEU A 21 3.91 8.12 14.20
C LEU A 21 3.82 7.26 15.46
N LYS A 22 2.80 6.40 15.54
CA LYS A 22 2.70 5.31 16.52
C LYS A 22 2.80 3.98 15.80
N ALA A 23 3.85 3.22 16.10
CA ALA A 23 4.14 1.96 15.42
C ALA A 23 3.47 0.79 16.15
N TYR A 24 2.88 -0.11 15.37
CA TYR A 24 2.31 -1.37 15.83
C TYR A 24 2.87 -2.50 14.98
N SER A 25 3.19 -3.63 15.61
CA SER A 25 3.70 -4.83 14.94
C SER A 25 2.88 -6.03 15.33
N ILE A 26 2.68 -6.96 14.39
CA ILE A 26 2.09 -8.27 14.62
C ILE A 26 3.11 -9.34 14.25
N ALA A 27 3.10 -10.48 14.94
CA ALA A 27 3.94 -11.61 14.57
C ALA A 27 3.20 -12.53 13.58
N ASN A 28 1.88 -12.62 13.71
CA ASN A 28 1.02 -13.45 12.88
C ASN A 28 -0.40 -12.84 12.77
N THR A 29 -1.27 -13.44 11.96
CA THR A 29 -2.62 -12.94 11.70
C THR A 29 -3.55 -12.98 12.91
N ASN A 30 -3.29 -13.83 13.91
CA ASN A 30 -4.15 -13.97 15.09
C ASN A 30 -4.05 -12.75 16.02
N ASP A 31 -2.91 -12.07 16.04
CA ASP A 31 -2.68 -10.87 16.85
C ASP A 31 -3.43 -9.64 16.29
N LEU A 32 -3.83 -9.69 15.00
CA LEU A 32 -4.27 -8.52 14.26
C LEU A 32 -5.53 -7.88 14.85
N THR A 33 -6.50 -8.66 15.32
CA THR A 33 -7.75 -8.11 15.88
C THR A 33 -7.46 -7.19 17.06
N GLN A 34 -6.72 -7.69 18.05
CA GLN A 34 -6.40 -6.93 19.26
C GLN A 34 -5.55 -5.70 18.94
N VAL A 35 -4.53 -5.86 18.09
CA VAL A 35 -3.64 -4.75 17.71
C VAL A 35 -4.39 -3.69 16.91
N ALA A 36 -5.29 -4.09 15.99
CA ALA A 36 -6.11 -3.15 15.23
C ALA A 36 -7.04 -2.35 16.16
N GLU A 37 -7.73 -3.01 17.10
CA GLU A 37 -8.60 -2.35 18.08
C GLU A 37 -7.85 -1.35 18.97
N GLN A 38 -6.60 -1.66 19.33
CA GLN A 38 -5.74 -0.74 20.06
C GLN A 38 -5.28 0.43 19.20
N ALA A 39 -4.90 0.16 17.94
CA ALA A 39 -4.38 1.15 17.01
C ALA A 39 -5.43 2.22 16.70
N VAL A 40 -6.64 1.81 16.34
CA VAL A 40 -7.72 2.74 15.91
C VAL A 40 -8.15 3.72 17.00
N ARG A 41 -7.88 3.44 18.28
CA ARG A 41 -8.15 4.37 19.39
C ARG A 41 -7.10 5.48 19.54
N SER A 42 -5.96 5.34 18.88
CA SER A 42 -4.77 6.18 19.10
C SER A 42 -4.31 6.96 17.86
N VAL A 43 -4.91 6.71 16.69
CA VAL A 43 -4.41 7.24 15.40
C VAL A 43 -5.56 7.76 14.55
N ASP A 44 -5.26 8.77 13.75
CA ASP A 44 -6.21 9.37 12.80
C ASP A 44 -6.27 8.61 11.47
N ALA A 45 -5.23 7.83 11.15
CA ALA A 45 -5.13 7.01 9.96
C ALA A 45 -4.14 5.86 10.19
N ILE A 46 -4.30 4.77 9.46
CA ILE A 46 -3.40 3.61 9.48
C ILE A 46 -2.70 3.50 8.14
N TYR A 47 -1.38 3.43 8.13
CA TYR A 47 -0.59 3.05 6.97
C TYR A 47 -0.16 1.59 7.09
N VAL A 48 -0.31 0.82 6.01
CA VAL A 48 0.15 -0.58 5.95
C VAL A 48 1.22 -0.69 4.86
N PRO A 49 2.47 -1.04 5.19
CA PRO A 49 3.51 -1.29 4.19
C PRO A 49 3.20 -2.56 3.37
N THR A 50 4.08 -2.96 2.44
CA THR A 50 3.97 -4.24 1.74
C THR A 50 4.24 -5.39 2.71
N ASP A 51 3.19 -5.80 3.43
CA ASP A 51 3.21 -6.80 4.48
C ASP A 51 2.24 -7.95 4.16
N ASN A 52 2.79 -9.15 3.98
CA ASN A 52 2.00 -10.32 3.60
C ASN A 52 1.12 -10.85 4.74
N THR A 53 1.51 -10.62 6.00
CA THR A 53 0.73 -11.04 7.17
C THR A 53 -0.54 -10.20 7.25
N ILE A 54 -0.44 -8.88 7.07
CA ILE A 54 -1.63 -8.01 7.03
C ILE A 54 -2.46 -8.29 5.77
N ALA A 55 -1.83 -8.56 4.62
CA ALA A 55 -2.57 -8.89 3.39
C ALA A 55 -3.45 -10.12 3.54
N GLY A 56 -2.97 -11.14 4.25
CA GLY A 56 -3.75 -12.35 4.56
C GLY A 56 -4.98 -12.10 5.44
N ALA A 57 -5.01 -11.01 6.21
CA ALA A 57 -6.08 -10.69 7.16
C ALA A 57 -6.61 -9.25 7.04
N MET A 58 -6.54 -8.66 5.83
CA MET A 58 -6.87 -7.26 5.60
C MET A 58 -8.31 -6.92 6.01
N GLN A 59 -9.25 -7.85 5.80
CA GLN A 59 -10.66 -7.66 6.19
C GLN A 59 -10.83 -7.42 7.69
N THR A 60 -10.04 -8.10 8.53
CA THR A 60 -10.06 -7.92 9.99
C THR A 60 -9.65 -6.50 10.36
N LEU A 61 -8.53 -6.02 9.79
CA LEU A 61 -8.05 -4.65 10.01
C LEU A 61 -9.08 -3.62 9.53
N VAL A 62 -9.60 -3.79 8.32
CA VAL A 62 -10.61 -2.89 7.73
C VAL A 62 -11.90 -2.87 8.55
N GLY A 63 -12.33 -4.01 9.10
CA GLY A 63 -13.49 -4.09 9.97
C GLY A 63 -13.35 -3.22 11.23
N ALA A 64 -12.26 -3.41 11.98
CA ALA A 64 -11.95 -2.62 13.17
C ALA A 64 -11.81 -1.12 12.84
N ALA A 65 -11.09 -0.80 11.76
CA ALA A 65 -10.85 0.57 11.32
C ALA A 65 -12.14 1.28 10.87
N ASN A 66 -13.03 0.58 10.14
CA ASN A 66 -14.33 1.10 9.74
C ASN A 66 -15.22 1.44 10.93
N ASN A 67 -15.29 0.55 11.93
CA ASN A 67 -16.10 0.76 13.13
C ASN A 67 -15.64 2.01 13.90
N ALA A 68 -14.33 2.27 13.88
CA ALA A 68 -13.74 3.47 14.49
C ALA A 68 -13.67 4.69 13.55
N LYS A 69 -14.15 4.58 12.30
CA LYS A 69 -14.02 5.60 11.24
C LYS A 69 -12.57 6.03 10.95
N VAL A 70 -11.61 5.13 11.14
CA VAL A 70 -10.19 5.36 10.85
C VAL A 70 -9.87 4.85 9.44
N PRO A 71 -9.38 5.69 8.52
CA PRO A 71 -8.98 5.25 7.18
C PRO A 71 -7.69 4.41 7.19
N VAL A 72 -7.66 3.39 6.33
CA VAL A 72 -6.48 2.56 6.09
C VAL A 72 -5.90 2.86 4.72
N PHE A 73 -4.61 3.18 4.65
CA PHE A 73 -3.84 3.44 3.43
C PHE A 73 -2.78 2.36 3.25
N PRO A 74 -3.07 1.27 2.50
CA PRO A 74 -2.10 0.22 2.25
C PRO A 74 -1.14 0.59 1.11
N ALA A 75 0.03 -0.04 1.07
CA ALA A 75 1.00 0.12 -0.01
C ALA A 75 0.67 -0.67 -1.30
N VAL A 76 -0.34 -1.56 -1.25
CA VAL A 76 -0.69 -2.50 -2.32
C VAL A 76 -2.11 -2.26 -2.80
N ASP A 77 -2.30 -2.35 -4.12
CA ASP A 77 -3.56 -2.10 -4.82
C ASP A 77 -4.67 -3.09 -4.43
N THR A 78 -4.35 -4.38 -4.29
CA THR A 78 -5.29 -5.42 -3.87
C THR A 78 -5.90 -5.12 -2.49
N MET A 79 -5.12 -4.56 -1.57
CA MET A 79 -5.59 -4.18 -0.24
C MET A 79 -6.51 -2.96 -0.27
N VAL A 80 -6.36 -2.06 -1.26
CA VAL A 80 -7.33 -0.97 -1.49
C VAL A 80 -8.69 -1.54 -1.92
N LYS A 81 -8.69 -2.56 -2.78
CA LYS A 81 -9.92 -3.28 -3.18
C LYS A 81 -10.59 -4.00 -2.00
N GLN A 82 -9.80 -4.41 -1.01
CA GLN A 82 -10.27 -5.04 0.22
C GLN A 82 -10.76 -4.05 1.28
N GLY A 83 -10.78 -2.75 1.01
CA GLY A 83 -11.32 -1.72 1.92
C GLY A 83 -10.28 -0.74 2.47
N GLY A 84 -9.06 -0.72 1.92
CA GLY A 84 -8.21 0.46 2.02
C GLY A 84 -8.80 1.65 1.23
N VAL A 85 -8.42 2.87 1.62
CA VAL A 85 -8.93 4.12 1.01
C VAL A 85 -8.20 4.46 -0.28
N ALA A 86 -6.87 4.47 -0.26
CA ALA A 86 -6.08 4.82 -1.42
C ALA A 86 -4.66 4.27 -1.33
N THR A 87 -4.01 4.18 -2.48
CA THR A 87 -2.56 3.93 -2.57
C THR A 87 -1.96 4.60 -3.80
N TYR A 88 -0.65 4.78 -3.78
CA TYR A 88 0.15 5.08 -4.96
C TYR A 88 1.03 3.87 -5.26
N GLY A 89 0.44 2.87 -5.90
CA GLY A 89 1.02 1.55 -6.05
C GLY A 89 1.77 1.39 -7.37
N ILE A 90 2.83 0.60 -7.37
CA ILE A 90 3.56 0.21 -8.59
C ILE A 90 2.60 -0.55 -9.51
N ASP A 91 2.65 -0.25 -10.81
CA ASP A 91 1.98 -1.05 -11.83
C ASP A 91 2.66 -2.44 -11.94
N GLN A 92 2.10 -3.43 -11.23
CA GLN A 92 2.64 -4.80 -11.15
C GLN A 92 2.70 -5.47 -12.52
N TYR A 93 1.77 -5.15 -13.43
CA TYR A 93 1.79 -5.71 -14.78
C TYR A 93 3.00 -5.19 -15.56
N LYS A 94 3.23 -3.87 -15.55
CA LYS A 94 4.41 -3.28 -16.21
C LYS A 94 5.72 -3.76 -15.59
N LEU A 95 5.75 -3.93 -14.27
CA LEU A 95 6.88 -4.56 -13.57
C LEU A 95 7.12 -5.97 -14.11
N GLY A 96 6.08 -6.81 -14.17
CA GLY A 96 6.16 -8.17 -14.70
C GLY A 96 6.64 -8.23 -16.15
N VAL A 97 6.11 -7.37 -17.03
CA VAL A 97 6.56 -7.27 -18.44
C VAL A 97 8.05 -6.92 -18.52
N ALA A 98 8.52 -5.97 -17.71
CA ALA A 98 9.91 -5.57 -17.72
C ALA A 98 10.85 -6.64 -17.15
N THR A 99 10.41 -7.36 -16.11
CA THR A 99 11.09 -8.55 -15.58
C THR A 99 11.18 -9.63 -16.64
N GLY A 100 10.08 -9.96 -17.33
CA GLY A 100 10.07 -10.95 -18.40
C GLY A 100 11.02 -10.61 -19.55
N LYS A 101 11.09 -9.33 -19.94
CA LYS A 101 12.07 -8.84 -20.93
C LYS A 101 13.51 -9.02 -20.46
N MET A 102 13.80 -8.74 -19.18
CA MET A 102 15.13 -8.94 -18.60
C MET A 102 15.50 -10.42 -18.57
N SER A 103 14.62 -11.28 -18.08
CA SER A 103 14.82 -12.74 -18.06
C SER A 103 15.04 -13.29 -19.47
N GLY A 104 14.26 -12.85 -20.46
CA GLY A 104 14.46 -13.24 -21.86
C GLY A 104 15.81 -12.82 -22.44
N GLN A 105 16.38 -11.68 -22.02
CA GLN A 105 17.74 -11.27 -22.43
C GLN A 105 18.83 -12.16 -21.80
N ILE A 106 18.64 -12.56 -20.54
CA ILE A 106 19.55 -13.46 -19.83
C ILE A 106 19.51 -14.86 -20.45
N LEU A 107 18.31 -15.42 -20.67
CA LEU A 107 18.15 -16.74 -21.28
C LEU A 107 18.72 -16.82 -22.71
N LYS A 108 18.71 -15.71 -23.45
CA LYS A 108 19.34 -15.59 -24.78
C LYS A 108 20.84 -15.34 -24.74
N GLY A 109 21.48 -15.37 -23.56
CA GLY A 109 22.91 -15.12 -23.39
C GLY A 109 23.35 -13.66 -23.60
N LYS A 110 22.41 -12.73 -23.83
CA LYS A 110 22.71 -11.31 -24.10
C LYS A 110 23.14 -10.55 -22.84
N LYS A 111 22.86 -11.08 -21.66
CA LYS A 111 23.19 -10.48 -20.36
C LYS A 111 23.55 -11.56 -19.33
N LYS A 112 24.43 -11.22 -18.40
CA LYS A 112 24.76 -12.05 -17.24
C LYS A 112 24.05 -11.52 -15.99
N PRO A 113 23.44 -12.38 -15.15
CA PRO A 113 22.80 -11.94 -13.91
C PRO A 113 23.72 -11.11 -13.01
N ALA A 114 24.95 -11.55 -12.83
CA ALA A 114 25.94 -10.93 -11.94
C ALA A 114 26.28 -9.47 -12.28
N THR A 115 26.13 -9.06 -13.56
CA THR A 115 26.48 -7.72 -14.02
C THR A 115 25.28 -6.92 -14.50
N THR A 116 24.06 -7.47 -14.43
CA THR A 116 22.86 -6.77 -14.85
C THR A 116 22.35 -5.90 -13.69
N PRO A 117 22.29 -4.56 -13.83
CA PRO A 117 21.83 -3.70 -12.75
C PRO A 117 20.37 -3.94 -12.37
N ILE A 118 20.08 -3.85 -11.08
CA ILE A 118 18.72 -3.87 -10.55
C ILE A 118 17.99 -2.63 -11.10
N LYS A 119 16.82 -2.84 -11.70
CA LYS A 119 15.94 -1.76 -12.15
C LYS A 119 14.91 -1.42 -11.08
N PHE A 120 14.89 -0.17 -10.64
CA PHE A 120 13.86 0.36 -9.75
C PHE A 120 12.72 0.97 -10.56
N PHE A 121 11.50 0.51 -10.34
CA PHE A 121 10.31 1.03 -11.01
C PHE A 121 9.68 2.11 -10.15
N ARG A 122 9.63 3.35 -10.67
CA ARG A 122 9.01 4.51 -9.99
C ARG A 122 7.64 4.89 -10.57
N TYR A 123 7.14 4.12 -11.54
CA TYR A 123 5.83 4.36 -12.13
C TYR A 123 4.74 3.79 -11.23
N GLY A 124 4.31 4.59 -10.26
CA GLY A 124 3.11 4.30 -9.49
C GLY A 124 1.86 4.82 -10.18
N LYS A 125 0.74 4.12 -10.00
CA LYS A 125 -0.60 4.61 -10.34
C LYS A 125 -1.34 4.98 -9.06
N LEU A 126 -2.09 6.09 -9.11
CA LEU A 126 -2.99 6.48 -8.03
C LEU A 126 -4.23 5.59 -8.08
N ILE A 127 -4.49 4.86 -7.01
CA ILE A 127 -5.68 4.03 -6.85
C ILE A 127 -6.49 4.57 -5.68
N ILE A 128 -7.78 4.81 -5.90
CA ILE A 128 -8.69 5.35 -4.90
C ILE A 128 -9.93 4.48 -4.82
N ASN A 129 -10.32 4.10 -3.60
CA ASN A 129 -11.58 3.46 -3.30
C ASN A 129 -12.59 4.52 -2.84
N GLU A 130 -13.34 5.03 -3.81
CA GLU A 130 -14.32 6.09 -3.60
C GLU A 130 -15.47 5.61 -2.71
N LYS A 131 -15.95 4.38 -2.88
CA LYS A 131 -16.92 3.74 -1.98
C LYS A 131 -16.45 3.78 -0.53
N GLN A 132 -15.20 3.39 -0.30
CA GLN A 132 -14.64 3.33 1.03
C GLN A 132 -14.42 4.72 1.63
N ALA A 133 -13.96 5.69 0.83
CA ALA A 133 -13.86 7.08 1.26
C ALA A 133 -15.23 7.64 1.67
N HIS A 134 -16.28 7.41 0.86
CA HIS A 134 -17.65 7.79 1.19
C HIS A 134 -18.17 7.13 2.47
N LYS A 135 -17.93 5.83 2.64
CA LYS A 135 -18.31 5.08 3.85
C LYS A 135 -17.70 5.69 5.12
N LEU A 136 -16.48 6.20 5.02
CA LEU A 136 -15.77 6.85 6.13
C LEU A 136 -16.06 8.35 6.25
N GLY A 137 -16.90 8.92 5.37
CA GLY A 137 -17.20 10.36 5.36
C GLY A 137 -16.04 11.23 4.84
N ILE A 138 -15.08 10.65 4.12
CA ILE A 138 -13.91 11.33 3.58
C ILE A 138 -14.25 11.91 2.21
N LYS A 139 -14.12 13.23 2.09
CA LYS A 139 -14.23 13.93 0.80
C LYS A 139 -12.90 13.88 0.07
N VAL A 140 -12.84 13.12 -1.02
CA VAL A 140 -11.66 13.06 -1.87
C VAL A 140 -11.62 14.29 -2.79
N PRO A 141 -10.49 15.02 -2.87
CA PRO A 141 -10.34 16.14 -3.80
C PRO A 141 -10.60 15.74 -5.25
N ALA A 142 -11.38 16.56 -5.99
CA ALA A 142 -11.75 16.27 -7.38
C ALA A 142 -10.55 16.06 -8.31
N ALA A 143 -9.44 16.77 -8.07
CA ALA A 143 -8.20 16.60 -8.81
C ALA A 143 -7.60 15.18 -8.65
N LEU A 144 -7.73 14.57 -7.47
CA LEU A 144 -7.25 13.21 -7.22
C LEU A 144 -8.18 12.17 -7.85
N LEU A 145 -9.50 12.37 -7.79
CA LEU A 145 -10.47 11.52 -8.48
C LEU A 145 -10.24 11.50 -9.99
N LYS A 146 -10.07 12.68 -10.60
CA LYS A 146 -9.74 12.82 -12.02
C LYS A 146 -8.43 12.11 -12.37
N LYS A 147 -7.37 12.32 -11.57
CA LYS A 147 -6.08 11.66 -11.78
C LYS A 147 -6.16 10.13 -11.67
N ALA A 148 -6.92 9.62 -10.70
CA ALA A 148 -7.16 8.19 -10.56
C ALA A 148 -7.93 7.62 -11.75
N GLN A 149 -8.94 8.33 -12.25
CA GLN A 149 -9.73 7.91 -13.41
C GLN A 149 -8.92 7.89 -14.71
N GLU A 150 -8.07 8.89 -14.95
CA GLU A 150 -7.32 9.02 -16.21
C GLU A 150 -6.02 8.20 -16.24
N LYS A 151 -5.30 8.14 -15.11
CA LYS A 151 -3.92 7.64 -15.05
C LYS A 151 -3.70 6.57 -13.99
N GLY A 152 -4.76 6.10 -13.35
CA GLY A 152 -4.68 5.03 -12.36
C GLY A 152 -5.92 4.18 -12.31
N GLU A 153 -6.53 4.06 -11.13
CA GLU A 153 -7.73 3.24 -10.95
C GLU A 153 -8.66 3.88 -9.92
N LEU A 154 -9.91 4.13 -10.32
CA LEU A 154 -10.96 4.60 -9.42
C LEU A 154 -11.92 3.46 -9.16
N ILE A 155 -11.93 2.95 -7.93
CA ILE A 155 -12.85 1.90 -7.48
C ILE A 155 -14.11 2.59 -6.98
N LYS A 156 -15.17 2.44 -7.77
CA LYS A 156 -16.52 2.94 -7.51
C LYS A 156 -17.42 1.89 -6.94
#